data_AF-A0A7J4EFU1-F1
#
_entry.id   AF-A0A7J4EFU1-F1
#
_cell.length_a   1.000
_cell.length_b   1.000
_cell.length_c   1.000
_cell.angle_alpha   90.00
_cell.angle_beta   90.00
_cell.angle_gamma   90.00
#
_symmetry.space_group_name_H-M   'P 1'
#
loop_
_entity.id
_entity.type
_entity.pdbx_description
1 polymer ?
#
loop_
_entity_poly.entity_id
_entity_poly.type
_entity_poly.pdbx_seq_one_letter_code
_entity_poly.pdbx_strand_id
1 'polypeptide(L)'
;MALKLLVKGMPLRGVADVLEVKLDTVRHWLRVAAEHSEKVNELLLKELKVSQIELDALWSFVKKNTLRERAILWKEKSGLGFPLPKNIG
;
A
#
# COMPACT_ATOMS: atom_id res chain seq x y z
N MET A 1 -1.01 6.68 -16.83
CA MET A 1 -1.89 7.70 -16.19
C MET A 1 -2.24 7.33 -14.75
N ALA A 2 -2.71 6.10 -14.46
CA ALA A 2 -3.13 5.67 -13.11
C ALA A 2 -2.10 5.93 -12.00
N LEU A 3 -0.85 5.48 -12.18
CA LEU A 3 0.21 5.68 -11.17
C LEU A 3 0.47 7.16 -10.86
N LYS A 4 0.36 8.05 -11.87
CA LYS A 4 0.52 9.49 -11.69
C LYS A 4 -0.58 10.08 -10.78
N LEU A 5 -1.81 9.59 -10.89
CA LEU A 5 -2.92 10.01 -10.02
C LEU A 5 -2.72 9.49 -8.59
N LEU A 6 -2.23 8.26 -8.44
CA LEU A 6 -1.92 7.68 -7.14
C LEU A 6 -0.80 8.44 -6.41
N VAL A 7 0.27 8.79 -7.13
CA VAL A 7 1.38 9.60 -6.56
C VAL A 7 0.90 10.99 -6.12
N LYS A 8 -0.12 11.56 -6.77
CA LYS A 8 -0.76 12.81 -6.34
C LYS A 8 -1.67 12.66 -5.11
N GLY A 9 -1.74 11.48 -4.50
CA GLY A 9 -2.53 11.21 -3.31
C GLY A 9 -4.01 10.91 -3.58
N MET A 10 -4.40 10.67 -4.84
CA MET A 10 -5.78 10.30 -5.16
C MET A 10 -6.09 8.89 -4.61
N PRO A 11 -7.24 8.69 -3.94
CA PRO A 11 -7.62 7.37 -3.44
C PRO A 11 -7.83 6.37 -4.60
N LEU A 12 -7.54 5.09 -4.35
CA LEU A 12 -7.67 4.02 -5.37
C LEU A 12 -9.04 3.98 -6.05
N ARG A 13 -10.11 4.23 -5.30
CA ARG A 13 -11.47 4.33 -5.85
C ARG A 13 -11.62 5.55 -6.76
N GLY A 14 -11.15 6.72 -6.35
CA GLY A 14 -11.18 7.91 -7.20
C GLY A 14 -10.38 7.73 -8.49
N VAL A 15 -9.25 7.01 -8.45
CA VAL A 15 -8.50 6.66 -9.68
C VAL A 15 -9.28 5.70 -10.57
N ALA A 16 -9.97 4.71 -9.98
CA ALA A 16 -10.81 3.77 -10.70
C ALA A 16 -11.99 4.50 -11.39
N ASP A 17 -12.62 5.44 -10.68
CA ASP A 17 -13.73 6.26 -11.18
C ASP A 17 -13.27 7.17 -12.32
N VAL A 18 -12.16 7.90 -12.14
CA VAL A 18 -11.60 8.82 -13.15
C VAL A 18 -11.16 8.10 -14.43
N LEU A 19 -10.71 6.86 -14.31
CA LEU A 19 -10.24 6.06 -15.44
C LEU A 19 -11.30 5.07 -15.96
N GLU A 20 -12.50 5.06 -15.38
CA GLU A 20 -13.60 4.15 -15.71
C GLU A 20 -13.19 2.67 -15.74
N VAL A 21 -12.31 2.27 -14.83
CA VAL A 21 -11.83 0.89 -14.70
C VAL A 21 -12.25 0.29 -13.37
N LYS A 22 -12.30 -1.05 -13.31
CA LYS A 22 -12.52 -1.73 -12.03
C LYS A 22 -11.40 -1.40 -11.05
N LEU A 23 -11.76 -1.26 -9.78
CA LEU A 23 -10.81 -1.03 -8.68
C LEU A 23 -9.70 -2.10 -8.64
N ASP A 24 -10.03 -3.34 -8.98
CA ASP A 24 -9.06 -4.44 -8.98
C ASP A 24 -8.00 -4.27 -10.08
N THR A 25 -8.34 -3.64 -11.20
CA THR A 25 -7.37 -3.28 -12.25
C THR A 25 -6.36 -2.27 -11.73
N VAL A 26 -6.82 -1.24 -11.00
CA VAL A 26 -5.94 -0.24 -10.40
C VAL A 26 -5.03 -0.87 -9.33
N ARG A 27 -5.57 -1.78 -8.51
CA ARG A 27 -4.79 -2.54 -7.54
C ARG A 27 -3.75 -3.44 -8.20
N HIS A 28 -4.10 -4.09 -9.30
CA HIS A 28 -3.18 -4.93 -10.06
C HIS A 28 -2.01 -4.09 -10.61
N TRP A 29 -2.29 -2.93 -11.22
CA TRP A 29 -1.23 -2.03 -11.67
C TRP A 29 -0.34 -1.53 -10.53
N LEU A 30 -0.92 -1.24 -9.36
CA LEU A 30 -0.14 -0.85 -8.18
C LEU A 30 0.75 -2.00 -7.70
N ARG A 31 0.28 -3.25 -7.73
CA ARG A 31 1.08 -4.43 -7.38
C ARG A 31 2.26 -4.61 -8.34
N VAL A 32 2.01 -4.55 -9.65
CA VAL A 32 3.07 -4.66 -10.67
C VAL A 32 4.08 -3.52 -10.50
N ALA A 33 3.64 -2.31 -10.19
CA ALA A 33 4.55 -1.19 -9.91
C ALA A 33 5.37 -1.42 -8.63
N ALA A 34 4.77 -2.01 -7.59
CA ALA A 34 5.46 -2.35 -6.35
C ALA A 34 6.51 -3.45 -6.56
N GLU A 35 6.25 -4.43 -7.43
CA GLU A 35 7.25 -5.46 -7.80
C GLU A 35 8.49 -4.85 -8.49
N HIS A 36 8.35 -3.70 -9.13
CA HIS A 36 9.46 -2.96 -9.73
C HIS A 36 10.07 -1.89 -8.81
N SER A 37 9.61 -1.78 -7.55
CA SER A 37 10.03 -0.72 -6.63
C SER A 37 11.47 -0.84 -6.14
N GLU A 38 12.09 -2.02 -6.24
CA GLU A 38 13.50 -2.23 -5.89
C GLU A 38 14.42 -1.29 -6.67
N LYS A 39 14.14 -1.08 -7.96
CA LYS A 39 14.90 -0.15 -8.81
C LYS A 39 14.72 1.31 -8.37
N VAL A 40 13.56 1.66 -7.83
CA VAL A 40 13.31 3.01 -7.27
C VAL A 40 14.11 3.18 -5.98
N ASN A 41 14.19 2.15 -5.13
CA ASN A 41 14.99 2.19 -3.91
C ASN A 41 16.49 2.43 -4.22
N GLU A 42 17.03 1.76 -5.24
CA GLU A 42 18.40 2.00 -5.70
C GLU A 42 18.64 3.43 -6.20
N LEU A 43 17.66 4.01 -6.91
CA LEU A 43 17.74 5.40 -7.37
C LEU A 43 17.68 6.38 -6.20
N LEU A 44 16.82 6.15 -5.21
CA LEU A 44 16.72 6.98 -4.01
C LEU A 44 18.03 6.98 -3.20
N LEU A 45 18.67 5.82 -3.06
CA LEU A 45 19.98 5.69 -2.40
C LEU A 45 21.10 6.43 -3.15
N LYS A 46 21.06 6.44 -4.49
CA LYS A 46 22.08 7.09 -5.33
C LYS A 46 21.87 8.60 -5.48
N GLU A 47 20.64 9.05 -5.70
CA GLU A 47 20.32 10.43 -6.08
C GLU A 47 19.95 11.31 -4.89
N LEU A 48 19.26 10.77 -3.87
CA LEU A 48 18.81 11.54 -2.71
C LEU A 48 19.76 11.49 -1.50
N LYS A 49 20.84 10.71 -1.55
CA LYS A 49 21.85 10.56 -0.47
C LYS A 49 21.23 10.26 0.92
N VAL A 50 20.13 9.52 0.95
CA VAL A 50 19.48 9.12 2.21
C VAL A 50 20.20 7.91 2.80
N SER A 51 20.40 7.90 4.12
CA SER A 51 21.02 6.73 4.77
C SER A 51 20.07 5.54 4.78
N GLN A 52 20.62 4.32 4.77
CA GLN A 52 19.82 3.10 4.85
C GLN A 52 18.92 3.06 6.09
N ILE A 53 19.40 3.61 7.22
CA ILE A 53 18.66 3.66 8.49
C ILE A 53 17.42 4.55 8.37
N GLU A 54 17.52 5.71 7.73
CA GLU A 54 16.38 6.62 7.53
C GLU A 54 15.34 6.01 6.58
N LEU A 55 15.80 5.33 5.53
CA LEU A 55 14.93 4.56 4.63
C LEU A 55 14.21 3.42 5.36
N ASP A 56 14.92 2.65 6.18
CA ASP A 56 14.33 1.57 6.97
C ASP A 56 13.32 2.10 7.99
N ALA A 57 13.60 3.26 8.62
CA ALA A 57 12.66 3.93 9.51
C ALA A 57 11.41 4.40 8.77
N LEU A 58 11.55 4.98 7.57
CA LEU A 58 10.44 5.39 6.71
C LEU A 58 9.59 4.18 6.31
N TRP A 59 10.21 3.10 5.84
CA TRP A 59 9.48 1.90 5.44
C TRP A 59 8.84 1.18 6.63
N SER A 60 9.45 1.22 7.81
CA SER A 60 8.84 0.74 9.06
C SER A 60 7.57 1.53 9.40
N PHE A 61 7.57 2.84 9.21
CA PHE A 61 6.38 3.68 9.38
C PHE A 61 5.29 3.34 8.36
N VAL A 62 5.65 3.18 7.08
CA VAL A 62 4.69 2.80 6.03
C VAL A 62 4.12 1.39 6.25
N LYS A 63 4.94 0.43 6.71
CA LYS A 63 4.54 -0.96 6.98
C LYS A 63 3.61 -1.09 8.19
N LYS A 64 3.76 -0.22 9.19
CA LYS A 64 2.90 -0.20 10.39
C LYS A 64 1.48 0.23 10.02
N ASN A 65 0.63 -0.75 9.73
CA ASN A 65 -0.78 -0.54 9.44
C ASN A 65 -1.58 -0.43 10.75
N THR A 66 -1.29 0.61 11.53
CA THR A 66 -1.93 0.89 12.83
C THR A 66 -3.45 0.95 12.73
N LEU A 67 -3.99 1.33 11.57
CA LEU A 67 -5.43 1.32 11.30
C LEU A 67 -5.99 -0.11 11.17
N ARG A 68 -5.28 -1.02 10.51
CA ARG A 68 -5.67 -2.44 10.49
C ARG A 68 -5.53 -3.10 11.86
N GLU A 69 -4.46 -2.82 12.58
CA GLU A 69 -4.27 -3.32 13.95
C GLU A 69 -5.39 -2.85 14.87
N ARG A 70 -5.76 -1.56 14.80
CA ARG A 70 -6.91 -1.02 15.53
C ARG A 70 -8.22 -1.67 15.10
N ALA A 71 -8.43 -1.90 13.80
CA ALA A 71 -9.63 -2.59 13.32
C ALA A 71 -9.71 -4.04 13.82
N ILE A 72 -8.58 -4.74 13.92
CA ILE A 72 -8.50 -6.10 14.49
C ILE A 72 -8.84 -6.06 15.98
N LEU A 73 -8.22 -5.17 16.75
CA LEU A 73 -8.50 -4.99 18.19
C LEU A 73 -9.96 -4.60 18.46
N TRP A 74 -10.53 -3.72 17.63
CA TRP A 74 -11.95 -3.35 17.71
C TRP A 74 -12.86 -4.55 17.40
N LYS A 75 -12.48 -5.43 16.48
CA LYS A 75 -13.23 -6.65 16.14
C LYS A 75 -13.17 -7.70 17.26
N GLU A 76 -12.01 -7.88 17.89
CA GLU A 76 -11.83 -8.78 19.04
C GLU A 76 -12.65 -8.31 20.25
N LYS A 77 -12.70 -7.00 20.50
CA LYS A 77 -13.46 -6.40 21.61
C LYS A 77 -14.98 -6.42 21.38
N SER A 78 -15.44 -6.50 20.14
CA SER A 78 -16.87 -6.44 19.78
C SER A 78 -17.56 -7.80 19.63
N GLY A 79 -16.84 -8.92 19.79
CA GLY A 79 -17.44 -10.27 19.87
C GLY A 79 -18.13 -10.77 18.58
N LEU A 80 -17.97 -10.10 17.45
CA LEU A 80 -18.59 -10.46 16.17
C LEU A 80 -17.81 -11.60 15.50
N GLY A 81 -18.12 -12.84 15.92
CA GLY A 81 -17.67 -14.08 15.31
C GLY A 81 -18.22 -14.26 13.88
N PHE A 82 -17.44 -13.87 12.88
CA PHE A 82 -17.56 -14.39 11.51
C PHE A 82 -16.16 -14.65 10.95
N PRO A 83 -15.89 -15.86 10.42
CA PRO A 83 -14.58 -16.23 9.93
C PRO A 83 -14.32 -15.49 8.61
N LEU A 84 -13.17 -14.81 8.50
CA LEU A 84 -12.62 -14.51 7.17
C LEU A 84 -12.01 -15.80 6.62
N PRO A 85 -12.13 -16.08 5.31
CA PRO A 85 -11.45 -17.21 4.72
C PRO A 85 -9.95 -17.04 4.99
N LYS A 86 -9.34 -18.07 5.60
CA LYS A 86 -7.89 -18.16 5.69
C LYS A 86 -7.37 -18.07 4.26
N ASN A 87 -6.56 -17.05 3.98
CA ASN A 87 -5.87 -16.96 2.70
C ASN A 87 -4.98 -18.21 2.60
N ILE A 88 -5.32 -19.07 1.64
CA ILE A 88 -4.51 -20.22 1.25
C ILE A 88 -3.28 -19.63 0.54
N GLY A 89 -2.10 -20.15 0.87
CA GLY A 89 -0.84 -19.77 0.24
C GLY A 89 -0.80 -20.05 -1.25
#